data_AF-A0A847Q9D2-F1
#
_entry.id   AF-A0A847Q9D2-F1
#
_cell.length_a   1.000
_cell.length_b   1.000
_cell.length_c   1.000
_cell.angle_alpha   90.00
_cell.angle_beta   90.00
_cell.angle_gamma   90.00
#
_symmetry.space_group_name_H-M   'P 1'
#
loop_
_entity.id
_entity.type
_entity.pdbx_description
1 polymer ?
#
loop_
_entity_poly.entity_id
_entity_poly.type
_entity_poly.pdbx_seq_one_letter_code
_entity_poly.pdbx_strand_id
1 'polypeptide(L)'
;MQQFNIVYISVFAFASIWTIFKLFKVNPNIIIETKFIKASTILFILAAVFSILTLFVNSGMMDYIRTFVMVIAIIIYLMLKEGLGNDGFYVNGHFTPYKDVIYYDYFEEKKKFNVVFKLKDTKGEDQFNANLDFNLKDKEKVIKTLNKKMPKKQKRIKKQA
;
A
#
# COMPACT_ATOMS: atom_id res chain seq x y z
N MET A 1 -5.98 -28.44 -16.64
CA MET A 1 -4.72 -27.99 -16.00
C MET A 1 -4.03 -26.88 -16.81
N GLN A 2 -3.62 -27.10 -18.07
CA GLN A 2 -2.88 -26.09 -18.85
C GLN A 2 -3.66 -24.78 -19.13
N GLN A 3 -4.96 -24.85 -19.45
CA GLN A 3 -5.77 -23.66 -19.72
C GLN A 3 -5.86 -22.71 -18.50
N PHE A 4 -5.95 -23.25 -17.28
CA PHE A 4 -5.92 -22.45 -16.06
C PHE A 4 -4.56 -21.78 -15.85
N ASN A 5 -3.46 -22.46 -16.14
CA ASN A 5 -2.11 -21.88 -16.03
C ASN A 5 -1.92 -20.68 -16.97
N ILE A 6 -2.45 -20.76 -18.19
CA ILE A 6 -2.40 -19.64 -19.14
C ILE A 6 -3.15 -18.43 -18.60
N VAL A 7 -4.37 -18.63 -18.08
CA VAL A 7 -5.16 -17.54 -17.49
C VAL A 7 -4.43 -16.89 -16.32
N TYR A 8 -3.86 -17.69 -15.41
CA TYR A 8 -3.07 -17.16 -14.29
C TYR A 8 -1.86 -16.35 -14.79
N ILE A 9 -1.09 -16.90 -15.73
CA ILE A 9 0.06 -16.20 -16.31
C ILE A 9 -0.36 -14.85 -16.89
N SER A 10 -1.42 -14.80 -17.70
CA SER A 10 -1.91 -13.56 -18.31
C SER A 10 -2.33 -12.53 -17.27
N VAL A 11 -3.09 -12.94 -16.25
CA VAL A 11 -3.56 -12.04 -15.18
C VAL A 11 -2.39 -11.49 -14.36
N PHE A 12 -1.45 -12.34 -13.93
CA PHE A 12 -0.31 -11.91 -13.13
C PHE A 12 0.72 -11.12 -13.94
N ALA A 13 0.89 -11.40 -15.23
CA ALA A 13 1.73 -10.61 -16.11
C ALA A 13 1.16 -9.19 -16.29
N PHE A 14 -0.14 -9.07 -16.55
CA PHE A 14 -0.81 -7.77 -16.62
C PHE A 14 -0.71 -7.00 -15.29
N ALA A 15 -0.98 -7.68 -14.16
CA ALA A 15 -0.86 -7.09 -12.83
C ALA A 15 0.58 -6.62 -12.54
N SER A 16 1.59 -7.37 -12.96
CA SER A 16 3.01 -7.00 -12.83
C SER A 16 3.31 -5.72 -13.60
N ILE A 17 2.95 -5.66 -14.89
CA ILE A 17 3.17 -4.49 -15.75
C ILE A 17 2.46 -3.25 -15.16
N TRP A 18 1.21 -3.42 -14.74
CA TRP A 18 0.44 -2.36 -14.10
C TRP A 18 1.09 -1.84 -12.82
N THR A 19 1.60 -2.75 -11.99
CA THR A 19 2.24 -2.38 -10.71
C THR A 19 3.61 -1.76 -10.94
N ILE A 20 4.36 -2.20 -11.96
CA ILE A 20 5.61 -1.54 -12.40
C ILE A 20 5.34 -0.09 -12.79
N PHE A 21 4.31 0.14 -13.61
CA PHE A 21 3.95 1.51 -14.00
C PHE A 21 3.61 2.38 -12.78
N LYS A 22 2.84 1.84 -11.84
CA LYS A 22 2.57 2.52 -10.56
C LYS A 22 3.84 2.77 -9.76
N LEU A 23 4.75 1.82 -9.69
CA LEU A 23 6.00 1.94 -8.94
C LEU A 23 6.83 3.13 -9.45
N PHE A 24 7.01 3.25 -10.75
CA PHE A 24 7.75 4.38 -11.34
C PHE A 24 7.02 5.72 -11.21
N LYS A 25 5.69 5.71 -11.21
CA LYS A 25 4.88 6.93 -11.06
C LYS A 25 4.72 7.39 -9.61
N VAL A 26 4.66 6.46 -8.65
CA VAL A 26 4.32 6.73 -7.25
C VAL A 26 5.56 6.91 -6.40
N ASN A 27 6.51 5.97 -6.44
CA ASN A 27 7.65 5.96 -5.50
C ASN A 27 8.48 7.25 -5.52
N PRO A 28 8.77 7.89 -6.67
CA PRO A 28 9.54 9.14 -6.70
C PRO A 28 8.83 10.32 -6.02
N ASN A 29 7.51 10.27 -5.91
CA ASN A 29 6.70 11.35 -5.35
C ASN A 29 6.53 11.28 -3.82
N ILE A 30 7.06 10.23 -3.18
CA ILE A 30 6.98 10.02 -1.73
C ILE A 30 8.22 10.62 -1.06
N ILE A 31 7.99 11.52 -0.11
CA ILE A 31 9.02 12.29 0.62
C ILE A 31 9.26 11.71 2.02
N ILE A 32 8.21 11.15 2.62
CA ILE A 32 8.25 10.48 3.91
C ILE A 32 7.59 9.12 3.74
N GLU A 33 8.40 8.07 3.82
CA GLU A 33 7.98 6.69 3.59
C GLU A 33 7.47 6.05 4.89
N THR A 34 6.44 5.19 4.78
CA THR A 34 6.02 4.33 5.88
C THR A 34 6.92 3.10 5.98
N LYS A 35 7.23 2.65 7.19
CA LYS A 35 8.18 1.54 7.41
C LYS A 35 7.52 0.21 7.80
N PHE A 36 6.23 0.19 8.06
CA PHE A 36 5.59 -0.97 8.66
C PHE A 36 4.96 -1.91 7.63
N ILE A 37 5.22 -3.20 7.84
CA ILE A 37 4.65 -4.30 7.06
C ILE A 37 3.16 -4.41 7.39
N LYS A 38 2.31 -4.40 6.36
CA LYS A 38 0.87 -4.60 6.52
C LYS A 38 0.50 -6.09 6.47
N ALA A 39 -0.69 -6.42 6.97
CA ALA A 39 -1.22 -7.79 6.87
C ALA A 39 -1.30 -8.28 5.41
N SER A 40 -1.63 -7.39 4.47
CA SER A 40 -1.63 -7.70 3.03
C SER A 40 -0.24 -8.10 2.53
N THR A 41 0.81 -7.40 2.96
CA THR A 41 2.21 -7.73 2.66
C THR A 41 2.57 -9.15 3.12
N ILE A 42 2.17 -9.51 4.35
CA ILE A 42 2.40 -10.86 4.89
C ILE A 42 1.65 -11.92 4.07
N LEU A 43 0.39 -11.65 3.74
CA LEU A 43 -0.44 -12.56 2.92
C LEU A 43 0.17 -12.79 1.54
N PHE A 44 0.71 -11.75 0.89
CA PHE A 44 1.41 -11.90 -0.38
C PHE A 44 2.72 -12.71 -0.24
N ILE A 45 3.48 -12.53 0.84
CA ILE A 45 4.67 -13.36 1.10
C ILE A 45 4.27 -14.83 1.27
N LEU A 46 3.21 -15.12 2.04
CA LEU A 46 2.70 -16.48 2.20
C LEU A 46 2.22 -17.06 0.86
N ALA A 47 1.56 -16.26 0.03
CA ALA A 47 1.14 -16.67 -1.31
C ALA A 47 2.36 -17.01 -2.20
N ALA A 48 3.46 -16.25 -2.11
CA ALA A 48 4.70 -16.58 -2.82
C ALA A 48 5.27 -17.92 -2.35
N VAL A 49 5.35 -18.15 -1.04
CA VAL A 49 5.83 -19.42 -0.47
C VAL A 49 4.96 -20.59 -0.94
N PHE A 50 3.63 -20.48 -0.84
CA PHE A 50 2.73 -21.53 -1.31
C PHE A 50 2.85 -21.77 -2.82
N SER A 51 3.02 -20.71 -3.62
CA SER A 51 3.21 -20.85 -5.08
C SER A 51 4.45 -21.67 -5.42
N ILE A 52 5.54 -21.48 -4.68
CA ILE A 52 6.78 -22.27 -4.84
C ILE A 52 6.55 -23.72 -4.38
N LEU A 53 5.85 -23.92 -3.26
CA LEU A 53 5.53 -25.27 -2.76
C LEU A 53 4.71 -26.09 -3.77
N THR A 54 3.85 -25.45 -4.57
CA THR A 54 3.09 -26.17 -5.60
C THR A 54 3.97 -26.84 -6.66
N LEU A 55 5.20 -26.36 -6.87
CA LEU A 55 6.14 -26.96 -7.84
C LEU A 55 6.65 -28.34 -7.41
N PHE A 56 6.59 -28.68 -6.12
CA PHE A 56 6.95 -30.02 -5.64
C PHE A 56 5.87 -31.06 -5.92
N VAL A 57 4.62 -30.62 -6.14
CA VAL A 57 3.48 -31.49 -6.44
C VAL A 57 3.22 -31.55 -7.95
N ASN A 58 3.40 -30.44 -8.66
CA ASN A 58 3.23 -30.33 -10.11
C ASN A 58 4.46 -29.68 -10.75
N SER A 59 5.18 -30.41 -11.58
CA SER A 59 6.48 -30.00 -12.16
C SER A 59 6.41 -29.77 -13.68
N GLY A 60 5.24 -29.38 -14.21
CA GLY A 60 5.11 -29.03 -15.62
C GLY A 60 5.83 -27.72 -15.97
N MET A 61 6.38 -27.61 -17.19
CA MET A 61 7.04 -26.37 -17.67
C MET A 61 6.16 -25.12 -17.51
N MET A 62 4.85 -25.26 -17.71
CA MET A 62 3.88 -24.16 -17.52
C MET A 62 3.68 -23.77 -16.05
N ASP A 63 3.85 -24.70 -15.10
CA ASP A 63 3.77 -24.41 -13.67
C ASP A 63 4.97 -23.58 -13.21
N TYR A 64 6.17 -23.87 -13.74
CA TYR A 64 7.36 -23.04 -13.50
C TYR A 64 7.16 -21.59 -13.97
N ILE A 65 6.66 -21.41 -15.21
CA ILE A 65 6.39 -20.07 -15.76
C ILE A 65 5.33 -19.35 -14.92
N ARG A 66 4.23 -20.02 -14.56
CA ARG A 66 3.18 -19.46 -13.70
C ARG A 66 3.75 -18.98 -12.37
N THR A 67 4.50 -19.85 -11.68
CA THR A 67 5.09 -19.52 -10.38
C THR A 67 6.08 -18.36 -10.49
N PHE A 68 6.92 -18.35 -11.54
CA PHE A 68 7.85 -17.25 -11.79
C PHE A 68 7.13 -15.90 -11.94
N VAL A 69 6.09 -15.83 -12.77
CA VAL A 69 5.32 -14.60 -13.00
C VAL A 69 4.59 -14.16 -11.72
N MET A 70 4.03 -15.09 -10.94
CA MET A 70 3.41 -14.78 -9.65
C MET A 70 4.41 -14.21 -8.63
N VAL A 71 5.58 -14.83 -8.50
CA VAL A 71 6.61 -14.37 -7.57
C VAL A 71 7.10 -12.97 -7.97
N ILE A 72 7.32 -12.72 -9.26
CA ILE A 72 7.68 -11.40 -9.77
C ILE A 72 6.59 -10.36 -9.44
N ALA A 73 5.32 -10.68 -9.68
CA ALA A 73 4.20 -9.79 -9.37
C ALA A 73 4.21 -9.39 -7.88
N ILE A 74 4.46 -10.36 -7.00
CA ILE A 74 4.55 -10.14 -5.56
C ILE A 74 5.76 -9.26 -5.23
N ILE A 75 6.95 -9.55 -5.76
CA ILE A 75 8.15 -8.74 -5.50
C ILE A 75 7.92 -7.28 -5.91
N ILE A 76 7.38 -7.04 -7.10
CA ILE A 76 7.07 -5.69 -7.59
C ILE A 76 6.08 -4.99 -6.67
N TYR A 77 5.02 -5.69 -6.24
CA TYR A 77 4.05 -5.16 -5.30
C TYR A 77 4.69 -4.78 -3.95
N LEU A 78 5.61 -5.61 -3.43
CA LEU A 78 6.32 -5.34 -2.19
C LEU A 78 7.28 -4.13 -2.29
N MET A 79 7.75 -3.79 -3.49
CA MET A 79 8.57 -2.61 -3.73
C MET A 79 7.76 -1.31 -3.81
N LEU A 80 6.43 -1.40 -3.85
CA LEU A 80 5.57 -0.23 -3.89
C LEU A 80 5.58 0.48 -2.55
N LYS A 81 6.02 1.74 -2.55
CA LYS A 81 6.12 2.53 -1.34
C LYS A 81 4.80 3.21 -1.02
N GLU A 82 4.60 3.45 0.26
CA GLU A 82 3.51 4.27 0.78
C GLU A 82 4.09 5.41 1.61
N GLY A 83 3.31 6.49 1.75
CA GLY A 83 3.73 7.62 2.55
C GLY A 83 3.18 8.96 2.10
N LEU A 84 3.82 10.03 2.57
CA LEU A 84 3.45 11.40 2.25
C LEU A 84 4.24 11.91 1.06
N GLY A 85 3.54 12.49 0.09
CA GLY A 85 4.12 13.29 -0.98
C GLY A 85 3.85 14.77 -0.82
N ASN A 86 4.22 15.54 -1.84
CA ASN A 86 4.07 17.00 -1.83
C ASN A 86 2.60 17.45 -1.86
N ASP A 87 1.77 16.80 -2.66
CA ASP A 87 0.40 17.27 -2.95
C ASP A 87 -0.69 16.39 -2.34
N GLY A 88 -0.27 15.28 -1.72
CA GLY A 88 -1.15 14.31 -1.12
C GLY A 88 -0.36 13.17 -0.51
N PHE A 89 -1.03 12.07 -0.22
CA PHE A 89 -0.44 10.87 0.32
C PHE A 89 -0.77 9.66 -0.55
N TYR A 90 0.02 8.60 -0.39
CA TYR A 90 -0.07 7.38 -1.19
C TYR A 90 -0.28 6.18 -0.28
N VAL A 91 -1.32 5.39 -0.57
CA VAL A 91 -1.65 4.13 0.12
C VAL A 91 -1.93 3.07 -0.95
N ASN A 92 -1.26 1.92 -0.89
CA ASN A 92 -1.37 0.82 -1.85
C ASN A 92 -1.32 1.29 -3.34
N GLY A 93 -0.52 2.33 -3.62
CA GLY A 93 -0.38 2.90 -4.97
C GLY A 93 -1.56 3.74 -5.46
N HIS A 94 -2.49 4.08 -4.57
CA HIS A 94 -3.52 5.08 -4.81
C HIS A 94 -3.06 6.42 -4.26
N PHE A 95 -3.23 7.48 -5.05
CA PHE A 95 -2.93 8.85 -4.65
C PHE A 95 -4.19 9.51 -4.11
N THR A 96 -4.10 10.08 -2.92
CA THR A 96 -5.16 10.91 -2.34
C THR A 96 -4.62 12.32 -2.09
N PRO A 97 -5.18 13.35 -2.76
CA PRO A 97 -4.71 14.71 -2.59
C PRO A 97 -5.18 15.29 -1.25
N TYR A 98 -4.39 16.19 -0.66
CA TYR A 98 -4.69 16.79 0.65
C TYR A 98 -5.98 17.62 0.69
N LYS A 99 -6.44 18.10 -0.47
CA LYS A 99 -7.72 18.82 -0.58
C LYS A 99 -8.93 17.94 -0.23
N ASP A 100 -8.85 16.63 -0.49
CA ASP A 100 -9.96 15.69 -0.31
C ASP A 100 -10.04 15.15 1.12
N VAL A 101 -9.04 15.46 1.95
CA VAL A 101 -9.02 15.17 3.39
C VAL A 101 -9.94 16.15 4.12
N ILE A 102 -10.91 15.63 4.87
CA ILE A 102 -11.78 16.45 5.72
C ILE A 102 -11.02 16.86 6.98
N TYR A 103 -10.44 15.87 7.67
CA TYR A 103 -9.60 16.07 8.83
C TYR A 103 -8.63 14.90 9.00
N TYR A 104 -7.58 15.11 9.78
CA TYR A 104 -6.65 14.07 10.17
C TYR A 104 -6.41 14.07 11.67
N ASP A 105 -6.03 12.93 12.21
CA ASP A 105 -5.49 12.79 13.56
C ASP A 105 -4.18 12.02 13.52
N TYR A 106 -3.40 12.15 14.58
CA TYR A 106 -2.22 11.34 14.77
C TYR A 106 -2.09 10.90 16.23
N PHE A 107 -1.54 9.72 16.42
CA PHE A 107 -1.26 9.19 17.74
C PHE A 107 -0.02 8.30 17.71
N GLU A 108 0.61 8.17 18.86
CA GLU A 108 1.71 7.25 19.05
C GLU A 108 1.18 5.94 19.60
N GLU A 109 1.62 4.84 19.00
CA GLU A 109 1.30 3.50 19.47
C GLU A 109 2.56 2.65 19.52
N LYS A 110 3.00 2.33 20.74
CA LYS A 110 4.22 1.55 21.03
C LYS A 110 5.46 2.15 20.36
N LYS A 111 5.78 1.71 19.14
CA LYS A 111 6.96 2.11 18.34
C LYS A 111 6.58 2.76 17.01
N LYS A 112 5.31 3.11 16.82
CA LYS A 112 4.74 3.67 15.59
C LYS A 112 4.17 5.04 15.83
N PHE A 113 4.28 5.90 14.82
CA PHE A 113 3.54 7.14 14.71
C PHE A 113 2.45 6.95 13.65
N ASN A 114 1.20 6.79 14.10
CA ASN A 114 0.07 6.53 13.21
C ASN A 114 -0.61 7.84 12.84
N VAL A 115 -0.92 8.00 11.56
CA VAL A 115 -1.73 9.09 11.04
C VAL A 115 -2.98 8.53 10.39
N VAL A 116 -4.13 9.04 10.82
CA VAL A 116 -5.45 8.65 10.32
C VAL A 116 -6.04 9.83 9.56
N PHE A 117 -6.37 9.62 8.30
CA PHE A 117 -7.02 10.62 7.44
C PHE A 117 -8.46 10.23 7.24
N LYS A 118 -9.37 11.18 7.45
CA LYS A 118 -10.77 11.02 7.10
C LYS A 118 -11.06 11.72 5.80
N LEU A 119 -11.57 10.95 4.83
CA LEU A 119 -11.83 11.41 3.48
C LEU A 119 -13.31 11.66 3.26
N LYS A 120 -13.63 12.57 2.35
CA LYS A 120 -15.00 12.77 1.88
C LYS A 120 -15.31 11.69 0.85
N ASP A 121 -16.32 10.88 1.08
CA ASP A 121 -16.81 10.01 0.03
C ASP A 121 -17.60 10.83 -1.00
N THR A 122 -17.35 10.49 -2.26
CA THR A 122 -18.01 11.05 -3.44
C THR A 122 -19.49 10.68 -3.51
N LYS A 123 -19.95 9.69 -2.72
CA LYS A 123 -21.33 9.15 -2.75
C LYS A 123 -22.21 9.40 -1.52
N GLY A 124 -21.73 10.17 -0.53
CA GLY A 124 -22.63 10.94 0.33
C GLY A 124 -22.78 10.54 1.79
N GLU A 125 -22.42 9.34 2.25
CA GLU A 125 -22.68 8.98 3.66
C GLU A 125 -21.52 8.26 4.38
N ASP A 126 -20.70 7.47 3.69
CA ASP A 126 -19.62 6.72 4.35
C ASP A 126 -18.32 7.52 4.42
N GLN A 127 -17.79 7.73 5.63
CA GLN A 127 -16.47 8.33 5.80
C GLN A 127 -15.43 7.24 5.94
N PHE A 128 -14.62 7.02 4.89
CA PHE A 128 -13.52 6.06 4.96
C PHE A 128 -12.27 6.67 5.61
N ASN A 129 -11.57 5.84 6.40
CA ASN A 129 -10.34 6.20 7.07
C ASN A 129 -9.14 5.59 6.34
N ALA A 130 -8.21 6.43 5.89
CA ALA A 130 -6.91 5.97 5.42
C ALA A 130 -5.88 6.08 6.55
N ASN A 131 -5.13 5.01 6.78
CA ASN A 131 -4.12 4.94 7.85
C ASN A 131 -2.71 4.82 7.25
N LEU A 132 -1.78 5.61 7.77
CA LEU A 132 -0.35 5.52 7.48
C LEU A 132 0.45 5.39 8.77
N ASP A 133 1.31 4.38 8.82
CA ASP A 133 2.17 4.09 9.97
C ASP A 133 3.61 4.55 9.67
N PHE A 134 4.09 5.56 10.40
CA PHE A 134 5.44 6.10 10.27
C PHE A 134 6.34 5.69 11.44
N ASN A 135 7.64 5.70 11.19
CA ASN A 135 8.62 5.55 12.26
C ASN A 135 8.54 6.75 13.21
N LEU A 136 8.68 6.51 14.51
CA LEU A 136 8.71 7.58 15.52
C LEU A 136 9.79 8.64 15.23
N LYS A 137 10.91 8.24 14.62
CA LYS A 137 11.98 9.17 14.22
C LYS A 137 11.51 10.24 13.22
N ASP A 138 10.51 9.90 12.39
CA ASP A 138 9.99 10.81 11.36
C ASP A 138 8.80 11.64 11.86
N LYS A 139 8.35 11.43 13.11
CA LYS A 139 7.18 12.10 13.72
C LYS A 139 7.19 13.61 13.50
N GLU A 140 8.27 14.29 13.87
CA GLU A 140 8.33 15.76 13.74
C GLU A 140 8.23 16.22 12.29
N LYS A 141 8.88 15.48 11.37
CA LYS A 141 8.85 15.77 9.94
C LYS A 141 7.44 15.58 9.38
N VAL A 142 6.75 14.53 9.80
CA VAL A 142 5.35 14.25 9.43
C VAL A 142 4.43 15.36 9.93
N ILE A 143 4.48 15.70 11.23
CA ILE A 143 3.62 16.74 11.83
C ILE A 143 3.85 18.10 11.15
N LYS A 144 5.11 18.51 10.96
CA LYS A 144 5.46 19.76 10.26
C LYS A 144 4.90 19.78 8.84
N THR A 145 5.00 18.66 8.12
CA THR A 145 4.49 18.54 6.74
C THR A 145 2.97 18.64 6.70
N LEU A 146 2.27 17.91 7.56
CA LEU A 146 0.80 17.90 7.62
C LEU A 146 0.25 19.28 8.02
N ASN A 147 0.83 19.91 9.05
CA ASN A 147 0.40 21.25 9.48
C ASN A 147 0.64 22.31 8.40
N LYS A 148 1.72 22.19 7.62
CA LYS A 148 2.01 23.08 6.49
C LYS A 148 1.04 22.89 5.32
N LYS A 149 0.73 21.63 4.99
CA LYS A 149 -0.07 21.28 3.80
C LYS A 149 -1.58 21.31 4.05
N MET A 150 -2.01 21.08 5.28
CA MET A 150 -3.41 20.99 5.70
C MET A 150 -3.65 21.75 7.02
N PRO A 151 -3.40 23.07 7.04
CA PRO A 151 -3.61 23.85 8.25
C PRO A 151 -5.05 23.76 8.72
N LYS A 152 -5.26 23.71 10.04
CA LYS A 152 -6.59 23.67 10.70
C LYS A 152 -7.45 22.42 10.42
N LYS A 153 -6.91 21.40 9.74
CA LYS A 153 -7.59 20.11 9.52
C LYS A 153 -7.27 19.06 10.59
N GLN A 154 -6.37 19.35 11.53
CA GLN A 154 -6.11 18.45 12.65
C GLN A 154 -7.30 18.40 13.61
N LYS A 155 -7.84 17.19 13.86
CA LYS A 155 -8.89 16.96 14.87
C LYS A 155 -8.60 15.64 15.60
N ARG A 156 -8.78 15.63 16.93
CA ARG A 156 -8.72 14.39 17.72
C ARG A 156 -9.86 13.46 17.29
N ILE A 157 -9.53 12.28 16.80
CA ILE A 157 -10.46 11.16 16.62
C ILE A 157 -10.54 10.45 17.97
N LYS A 158 -11.72 10.47 18.60
CA LYS A 158 -11.95 9.62 19.78
C LYS A 158 -11.73 8.18 19.34
N LYS A 159 -10.81 7.47 20.00
CA LYS A 159 -10.65 6.02 19.87
C LYS A 159 -12.05 5.42 20.09
N GLN A 160 -12.66 4.88 19.04
CA GLN A 160 -13.83 4.03 19.23
C GLN A 160 -13.29 2.81 19.99
N ALA A 161 -13.73 2.71 21.26
CA ALA A 161 -13.37 1.63 22.17
C ALA A 161 -13.93 0.30 21.66
#